data_AF-A0A7K5P1I5-F1
#
_entry.id   AF-A0A7K5P1I5-F1
#
_cell.length_a   1.000
_cell.length_b   1.000
_cell.length_c   1.000
_cell.angle_alpha   90.00
_cell.angle_beta   90.00
_cell.angle_gamma   90.00
#
_symmetry.space_group_name_H-M   'P 1'
#
loop_
_entity.id
_entity.type
_entity.pdbx_description
1 polymer ?
#
loop_
_entity_poly.entity_id
_entity_poly.type
_entity_poly.pdbx_seq_one_letter_code
_entity_poly.pdbx_strand_id
1 'polypeptide(L)' 'THIIRLQAVLEIITNETARAVYLLADQAVQMRTAILQHHMVLDYLLAEEGGVCGKL' A
#
# COMPACT_ATOMS: atom_id res chain seq x y z
N THR A 1 -22.55 33.14 -7.40
CA THR A 1 -21.40 33.45 -6.51
C THR A 1 -21.18 32.48 -5.35
N HIS A 2 -22.01 31.46 -5.09
CA HIS A 2 -21.68 30.35 -4.16
C HIS A 2 -21.28 29.04 -4.87
N ILE A 3 -21.96 28.71 -5.97
CA ILE A 3 -21.71 27.49 -6.75
C ILE A 3 -20.27 27.43 -7.30
N ILE A 4 -19.76 28.53 -7.85
CA ILE A 4 -18.36 28.61 -8.36
C ILE A 4 -17.34 28.34 -7.25
N ARG A 5 -17.59 28.84 -6.03
CA ARG A 5 -16.70 28.60 -4.88
C ARG A 5 -16.75 27.14 -4.45
N LEU A 6 -17.93 26.53 -4.42
CA LEU A 6 -18.10 25.11 -4.09
C LEU A 6 -17.43 24.21 -5.15
N GLN A 7 -17.52 24.57 -6.43
CA GLN A 7 -16.84 23.84 -7.50
C GLN A 7 -15.31 23.88 -7.34
N ALA A 8 -14.75 25.06 -7.05
CA ALA A 8 -13.31 25.19 -6.81
C ALA A 8 -12.83 24.39 -5.59
N VAL A 9 -13.60 24.42 -4.49
CA VAL A 9 -13.29 23.62 -3.29
C VAL A 9 -13.39 22.12 -3.59
N LEU A 10 -14.41 21.70 -4.34
CA LEU A 10 -14.56 20.30 -4.73
C LEU A 10 -13.40 19.82 -5.57
N GLU A 11 -12.95 20.60 -6.56
CA GLU A 11 -11.81 20.28 -7.42
C GLU A 11 -10.50 20.14 -6.63
N ILE A 12 -10.27 21.03 -5.65
CA ILE A 12 -9.11 20.93 -4.76
C ILE A 12 -9.17 19.64 -3.94
N ILE A 13 -10.32 19.34 -3.31
CA ILE A 13 -10.47 18.16 -2.46
C ILE A 13 -10.32 16.88 -3.28
N THR A 14 -10.93 16.80 -4.46
CA THR A 14 -10.84 15.59 -5.30
C THR A 14 -9.42 15.38 -5.80
N ASN A 15 -8.71 16.43 -6.22
CA ASN A 15 -7.31 16.32 -6.67
C ASN A 15 -6.37 15.89 -5.53
N GLU A 16 -6.49 16.51 -4.36
CA GLU A 16 -5.69 16.15 -3.19
C GLU A 16 -6.00 14.73 -2.69
N THR A 17 -7.27 14.33 -2.71
CA THR A 17 -7.68 12.96 -2.36
C THR A 17 -7.12 11.95 -3.36
N ALA A 18 -7.20 12.23 -4.67
CA ALA A 18 -6.64 11.37 -5.70
C ALA A 18 -5.12 11.20 -5.53
N ARG A 19 -4.41 12.28 -5.23
CA ARG A 19 -2.97 12.25 -4.94
C ARG A 19 -2.65 11.40 -3.71
N ALA A 20 -3.40 11.58 -2.62
CA ALA A 20 -3.20 10.80 -1.39
C ALA A 20 -3.46 9.30 -1.63
N VAL A 21 -4.52 8.95 -2.35
CA VAL A 21 -4.84 7.56 -2.71
C VAL A 21 -3.75 6.95 -3.58
N TYR A 22 -3.23 7.70 -4.56
CA TYR A 22 -2.12 7.24 -5.40
C TYR A 22 -0.86 6.92 -4.57
N LEU A 23 -0.48 7.81 -3.65
CA LEU A 23 0.67 7.59 -2.77
C LEU A 23 0.49 6.38 -1.84
N LEU A 24 -0.72 6.20 -1.28
CA LEU A 24 -1.05 5.03 -0.47
C LEU A 24 -0.98 3.72 -1.27
N ALA A 25 -1.44 3.75 -2.52
CA ALA A 25 -1.38 2.59 -3.40
C ALA A 25 0.08 2.20 -3.72
N ASP A 26 0.92 3.18 -4.04
CA ASP A 26 2.35 2.96 -4.26
C ASP A 26 3.03 2.38 -3.02
N GLN A 27 2.78 2.98 -1.85
CA GLN A 27 3.32 2.48 -0.58
C GLN A 27 2.84 1.06 -0.26
N ALA A 28 1.57 0.74 -0.52
CA ALA A 28 1.05 -0.61 -0.32
C ALA A 28 1.74 -1.65 -1.21
N VAL A 29 2.06 -1.30 -2.47
CA VAL A 29 2.81 -2.17 -3.38
C VAL A 29 4.24 -2.39 -2.88
N GLN A 30 4.91 -1.33 -2.42
CA GLN A 30 6.26 -1.43 -1.86
C GLN A 30 6.28 -2.31 -0.60
N MET A 31 5.33 -2.10 0.32
CA MET A 31 5.19 -2.91 1.53
C MET A 31 4.93 -4.38 1.20
N ARG A 32 4.00 -4.66 0.28
CA ARG A 32 3.71 -6.03 -0.16
C ARG A 32 4.96 -6.71 -0.73
N THR A 33 5.73 -5.98 -1.53
CA THR A 33 6.97 -6.49 -2.11
C THR A 33 7.99 -6.84 -1.03
N ALA A 34 8.21 -5.94 -0.08
CA ALA A 34 9.13 -6.18 1.04
C ALA A 34 8.70 -7.36 1.92
N ILE A 35 7.40 -7.47 2.23
CA ILE A 35 6.85 -8.59 3.01
C ILE A 35 7.10 -9.92 2.28
N LEU A 36 6.84 -9.99 0.97
CA LEU A 36 7.06 -11.21 0.19
C LEU A 36 8.55 -11.56 0.09
N GLN A 37 9.43 -10.56 -0.04
CA GLN A 37 10.88 -10.79 -0.01
C GLN A 37 11.33 -11.39 1.32
N HIS A 38 10.88 -10.83 2.45
CA HIS A 38 11.18 -11.39 3.76
C HIS A 38 10.61 -12.79 3.94
N HIS A 39 9.38 -13.02 3.48
CA HIS A 39 8.75 -14.34 3.54
C HIS A 39 9.59 -15.40 2.82
N MET A 40 10.07 -15.12 1.62
CA MET A 40 10.93 -16.05 0.87
C MET A 40 12.25 -16.35 1.60
N VAL A 41 12.88 -15.32 2.19
CA VAL A 41 14.11 -15.51 2.98
C VAL A 41 13.84 -16.37 4.20
N LEU A 42 12.73 -16.12 4.90
CA LEU A 42 12.35 -16.91 6.07
C LEU A 42 11.99 -18.35 5.69
N ASP A 43 11.27 -18.58 4.59
CA ASP A 43 10.98 -19.94 4.11
C ASP A 43 12.26 -20.72 3.80
N TYR A 44 13.26 -20.05 3.22
CA TYR A 44 14.56 -20.65 2.99
C TYR A 44 15.28 -21.01 4.29
N LEU A 45 15.30 -20.08 5.26
CA LEU A 45 15.93 -20.31 6.56
C LEU A 45 15.23 -21.39 7.39
N LEU A 46 13.93 -21.59 7.16
CA LEU A 46 13.08 -22.54 7.88
C LEU A 46 12.75 -23.79 7.07
N ALA A 47 13.54 -24.08 6.02
CA ALA A 47 13.21 -25.16 5.09
C ALA A 47 13.10 -26.54 5.77
N GLU A 48 13.91 -26.78 6.81
CA GLU A 48 13.86 -28.03 7.59
C GLU A 48 12.61 -28.11 8.48
N GLU A 49 12.07 -26.97 8.92
CA GLU A 49 10.81 -26.87 9.67
C GLU A 49 9.58 -26.75 8.76
N GLY A 50 9.71 -26.91 7.44
CA GLY A 50 8.59 -26.77 6.50
C GLY A 50 8.24 -25.33 6.14
N GLY A 51 9.17 -24.40 6.29
CA GLY A 51 9.02 -22.98 5.99
C GLY A 51 8.30 -22.20 7.10
N VAL A 52 7.93 -20.95 6.81
CA VAL A 52 7.22 -20.08 7.75
C VAL A 52 5.91 -20.71 8.22
N CYS A 53 5.16 -21.35 7.30
CA CYS A 53 3.88 -22.00 7.62
C CYS A 53 4.02 -23.34 8.34
N GLY A 54 5.15 -24.05 8.20
CA GLY A 54 5.40 -25.31 8.89
C GLY A 54 5.93 -25.14 10.32
N LYS A 55 6.56 -23.99 10.59
CA LYS A 55 7.09 -23.63 11.92
C LYS A 55 6.02 -23.11 12.89
N LEU A 56 4.97 -22.46 12.39
CA LEU A 56 3.84 -21.96 13.17
C LEU A 56 2.95 -23.12 13.65
#